data_AF-A0A961TAR5-F1
#
_entry.id   AF-A0A961TAR5-F1
#
_cell.length_a   1.000
_cell.length_b   1.000
_cell.length_c   1.000
_cell.angle_alpha   90.00
_cell.angle_beta   90.00
_cell.angle_gamma   90.00
#
_symmetry.space_group_name_H-M   'P 1'
#
loop_
_entity.id
_entity.type
_entity.pdbx_description
1 polymer ?
#
loop_
_entity_poly.entity_id
_entity_poly.type
_entity_poly.pdbx_seq_one_letter_code
_entity_poly.pdbx_strand_id
1 'polypeptide(L)'
;ADACEKVVICPVCGNADTIDPCTICRDPRRDRHTLLVVEDISDLWALERAGAANCLYHVLGGTLSPLDGVGPDDLNIASLVDRIVAGEGEGEIREVIIAVNATVEGQTTAHYIADQLAGTNVKVSRLAHGVPVGGELDYLDEGTLSAAIRSRSIF
;
A
#
# COMPACT_ATOMS: atom_id res chain seq x y z
N ALA A 1 -17.65 -12.19 -26.30
CA ALA A 1 -17.25 -12.67 -24.96
C ALA A 1 -16.67 -11.46 -24.25
N ASP A 2 -17.44 -10.92 -23.33
CA ASP A 2 -17.20 -9.62 -22.69
C ASP A 2 -15.91 -9.67 -21.86
N ALA A 3 -15.09 -8.61 -21.93
CA ALA A 3 -13.83 -8.51 -21.21
C ALA A 3 -14.00 -8.66 -19.68
N CYS A 4 -15.21 -8.39 -19.17
CA CYS A 4 -15.57 -8.50 -17.76
C CYS A 4 -15.56 -9.96 -17.23
N GLU A 5 -15.87 -10.96 -18.06
CA GLU A 5 -16.00 -12.37 -17.61
C GLU A 5 -14.65 -13.04 -17.29
N LYS A 6 -13.52 -12.37 -17.59
CA LYS A 6 -12.17 -12.94 -17.41
C LYS A 6 -11.36 -12.31 -16.29
N VAL A 7 -11.87 -11.25 -15.67
CA VAL A 7 -11.14 -10.56 -14.59
C VAL A 7 -11.30 -11.35 -13.29
N VAL A 8 -10.19 -11.64 -12.64
CA VAL A 8 -10.09 -12.34 -11.37
C VAL A 8 -9.28 -11.51 -10.37
N ILE A 9 -9.58 -11.68 -9.08
CA ILE A 9 -8.81 -11.07 -8.00
C ILE A 9 -7.63 -12.00 -7.69
N CYS A 10 -6.42 -11.44 -7.72
CA CYS A 10 -5.20 -12.17 -7.45
C CYS A 10 -5.16 -12.60 -5.98
N PRO A 11 -5.04 -13.91 -5.69
CA PRO A 11 -5.04 -14.43 -4.32
C PRO A 11 -3.78 -14.03 -3.54
N VAL A 12 -2.72 -13.57 -4.22
CA VAL A 12 -1.45 -13.17 -3.59
C VAL A 12 -1.46 -11.72 -3.12
N CYS A 13 -2.10 -10.82 -3.86
CA CYS A 13 -1.96 -9.38 -3.64
C CYS A 13 -3.27 -8.59 -3.68
N GLY A 14 -4.41 -9.21 -3.98
CA GLY A 14 -5.70 -8.52 -4.07
C GLY A 14 -5.90 -7.65 -5.33
N ASN A 15 -4.93 -7.58 -6.25
CA ASN A 15 -5.11 -6.86 -7.53
C ASN A 15 -6.09 -7.58 -8.48
N ALA A 16 -6.78 -6.84 -9.34
CA ALA A 16 -7.57 -7.40 -10.44
C ALA A 16 -6.74 -7.56 -11.72
N ASP A 17 -6.78 -8.75 -12.32
CA ASP A 17 -6.11 -9.05 -13.59
C ASP A 17 -6.87 -10.16 -14.33
N THR A 18 -6.53 -10.41 -15.59
CA THR A 18 -7.01 -11.55 -16.39
C THR A 18 -6.14 -12.81 -16.22
N ILE A 19 -5.08 -12.72 -15.41
CA ILE A 19 -4.09 -13.77 -15.14
C ILE A 19 -4.01 -13.99 -13.63
N ASP A 20 -3.90 -15.26 -13.21
CA ASP A 20 -3.69 -15.66 -11.82
C ASP A 20 -2.42 -16.54 -11.69
N PRO A 21 -1.41 -16.16 -10.85
CA PRO A 21 -1.27 -14.88 -10.16
C PRO A 21 -1.15 -13.69 -11.14
N CYS A 22 -1.45 -12.46 -10.69
CA CYS A 22 -1.46 -11.30 -11.58
C CYS A 22 -0.10 -11.02 -12.23
N THR A 23 -0.13 -10.25 -13.31
CA THR A 23 1.05 -9.87 -14.11
C THR A 23 2.14 -9.23 -13.26
N ILE A 24 1.75 -8.42 -12.26
CA ILE A 24 2.68 -7.80 -11.30
C ILE A 24 3.37 -8.85 -10.44
N CYS A 25 2.63 -9.77 -9.83
CA CYS A 25 3.21 -10.79 -8.96
C CYS A 25 4.13 -11.78 -9.70
N ARG A 26 3.88 -12.01 -11.00
CA ARG A 26 4.65 -12.96 -11.81
C ARG A 26 5.86 -12.34 -12.50
N ASP A 27 5.97 -11.02 -12.54
CA ASP A 27 7.07 -10.34 -13.22
C ASP A 27 8.40 -10.56 -12.48
N PRO A 28 9.37 -11.30 -13.06
CA PRO A 28 10.65 -11.56 -12.40
C PRO A 28 11.55 -10.32 -12.33
N ARG A 29 11.19 -9.22 -12.98
CA ARG A 29 11.98 -7.97 -13.01
C ARG A 29 11.69 -7.06 -11.82
N ARG A 30 10.67 -7.36 -11.02
CA ARG A 30 10.27 -6.57 -9.85
C ARG A 30 11.09 -6.94 -8.63
N ASP A 31 11.35 -5.96 -7.79
CA ASP A 31 11.90 -6.20 -6.47
C ASP A 31 10.88 -6.98 -5.62
N ARG A 32 11.29 -8.18 -5.20
CA ARG A 32 10.48 -9.08 -4.37
C ARG A 32 10.69 -8.84 -2.88
N HIS A 33 11.67 -8.03 -2.48
CA HIS A 33 11.98 -7.73 -1.09
C HIS A 33 11.26 -6.48 -0.57
N THR A 34 10.67 -5.68 -1.46
CA THR A 34 9.88 -4.50 -1.11
C THR A 34 8.41 -4.73 -1.46
N LEU A 35 7.53 -4.39 -0.52
CA LEU A 35 6.08 -4.53 -0.67
C LEU A 35 5.39 -3.18 -0.45
N LEU A 36 4.68 -2.68 -1.47
CA LEU A 36 3.79 -1.53 -1.32
C LEU A 36 2.39 -1.98 -0.92
N VAL A 37 1.87 -1.44 0.18
CA VAL A 37 0.51 -1.70 0.67
C VAL A 37 -0.38 -0.52 0.33
N VAL A 38 -1.46 -0.75 -0.40
CA VAL A 38 -2.39 0.30 -0.88
C VAL A 38 -3.83 -0.02 -0.45
N GLU A 39 -4.70 0.99 -0.42
CA GLU A 39 -6.10 0.79 -0.03
C GLU A 39 -6.85 0.02 -1.11
N ASP A 40 -6.76 0.46 -2.36
CA ASP A 40 -7.50 -0.12 -3.47
C ASP A 40 -6.67 -0.35 -4.75
N ILE A 41 -7.33 -0.89 -5.77
CA ILE A 41 -6.72 -1.19 -7.07
C ILE A 41 -6.39 0.09 -7.85
N SER A 42 -7.16 1.17 -7.67
CA SER A 42 -6.94 2.46 -8.32
C SER A 42 -5.63 3.08 -7.85
N ASP A 43 -5.33 3.00 -6.55
CA ASP A 43 -4.07 3.46 -5.96
C ASP A 43 -2.86 2.71 -6.52
N LEU A 44 -2.95 1.38 -6.61
CA LEU A 44 -1.94 0.54 -7.25
C LEU A 44 -1.64 1.05 -8.66
N TRP A 45 -2.68 1.24 -9.49
CA TRP A 45 -2.48 1.69 -10.86
C TRP A 45 -2.01 3.14 -10.95
N ALA A 46 -2.33 4.00 -9.98
CA ALA A 46 -1.80 5.36 -9.92
C ALA A 46 -0.28 5.34 -9.73
N LEU A 47 0.21 4.53 -8.79
CA LEU A 47 1.64 4.37 -8.49
C LEU A 47 2.39 3.68 -9.64
N GLU A 48 1.78 2.66 -10.25
CA GLU A 48 2.35 1.94 -11.38
C GLU A 48 2.49 2.85 -12.61
N ARG A 49 1.45 3.65 -12.93
CA ARG A 49 1.52 4.63 -14.05
C ARG A 49 2.54 5.73 -13.80
N ALA A 50 2.74 6.12 -12.53
CA ALA A 50 3.76 7.08 -12.16
C ALA A 50 5.19 6.52 -12.28
N GLY A 51 5.35 5.19 -12.41
CA GLY A 51 6.66 4.54 -12.33
C GLY A 51 7.33 4.76 -10.96
N ALA A 52 6.51 4.94 -9.91
CA ALA A 52 6.99 5.37 -8.60
C ALA A 52 7.83 4.30 -7.87
N ALA A 53 7.56 3.02 -8.16
CA ALA A 53 8.31 1.90 -7.61
C ALA A 53 8.26 0.69 -8.57
N ASN A 54 9.34 -0.07 -8.62
CA ASN A 54 9.41 -1.35 -9.35
C ASN A 54 9.45 -2.52 -8.36
N CYS A 55 8.41 -2.65 -7.55
CA CYS A 55 8.30 -3.69 -6.51
C CYS A 55 6.93 -4.37 -6.54
N LEU A 56 6.68 -5.24 -5.56
CA LEU A 56 5.40 -5.92 -5.38
C LEU A 56 4.38 -5.01 -4.68
N TYR A 57 3.09 -5.31 -4.89
CA TYR A 57 1.97 -4.63 -4.23
C TYR A 57 1.17 -5.59 -3.36
N HIS A 58 0.38 -5.02 -2.45
CA HIS A 58 -0.69 -5.66 -1.70
C HIS A 58 -1.86 -4.69 -1.55
N VAL A 59 -3.05 -5.10 -1.99
CA VAL A 59 -4.29 -4.32 -1.98
C VAL A 59 -5.11 -4.73 -0.76
N LEU A 60 -5.37 -3.79 0.13
CA LEU A 60 -6.13 -4.04 1.36
C LEU A 60 -7.62 -4.28 1.09
N GLY A 61 -8.17 -3.66 0.04
CA GLY A 61 -9.60 -3.68 -0.25
C GLY A 61 -10.40 -2.61 0.50
N GLY A 62 -9.72 -1.57 0.98
CA GLY A 62 -10.30 -0.46 1.76
C GLY A 62 -9.48 -0.09 2.99
N THR A 63 -10.12 0.62 3.91
CA THR A 63 -9.56 1.08 5.19
C THR A 63 -10.46 0.70 6.34
N LEU A 64 -9.89 0.62 7.55
CA LEU A 64 -10.66 0.45 8.78
C LEU A 64 -11.60 1.64 8.97
N SER A 65 -12.89 1.36 9.13
CA SER A 65 -13.91 2.37 9.39
C SER A 65 -14.85 1.87 10.48
N PRO A 66 -14.61 2.23 11.75
CA PRO A 66 -15.52 1.92 12.85
C PRO A 66 -16.92 2.51 12.64
N LEU A 67 -17.02 3.64 11.91
CA LEU A 67 -18.28 4.29 11.60
C LEU A 67 -19.12 3.49 10.61
N ASP A 68 -18.48 2.87 9.61
CA ASP A 68 -19.14 2.03 8.61
C ASP A 68 -19.17 0.55 9.00
N GLY A 69 -18.62 0.19 10.17
CA GLY A 69 -18.55 -1.17 10.66
C GLY A 69 -17.52 -2.06 9.95
N VAL A 70 -16.55 -1.46 9.25
CA VAL A 70 -15.48 -2.16 8.54
C VAL A 70 -14.34 -2.45 9.51
N GLY A 71 -14.15 -3.73 9.83
CA GLY A 71 -13.09 -4.24 10.70
C GLY A 71 -11.89 -4.82 9.93
N PRO A 72 -10.86 -5.28 10.65
CA PRO A 72 -9.68 -5.88 10.03
C PRO A 72 -9.99 -7.16 9.23
N ASP A 73 -10.99 -7.93 9.64
CA ASP A 73 -11.41 -9.18 9.00
C ASP A 73 -12.12 -8.94 7.65
N ASP A 74 -12.60 -7.72 7.42
CA ASP A 74 -13.21 -7.30 6.14
C ASP A 74 -12.15 -6.86 5.12
N LEU A 75 -10.88 -6.75 5.55
CA LEU A 75 -9.76 -6.29 4.74
C LEU A 75 -8.73 -7.41 4.55
N ASN A 76 -7.90 -7.27 3.54
CA ASN A 76 -6.80 -8.21 3.25
C ASN A 76 -5.58 -8.02 4.18
N ILE A 77 -5.80 -7.68 5.46
CA ILE A 77 -4.71 -7.45 6.43
C ILE A 77 -4.11 -8.78 6.91
N ALA A 78 -4.94 -9.79 7.17
CA ALA A 78 -4.44 -11.11 7.59
C ALA A 78 -3.51 -11.72 6.51
N SER A 79 -3.93 -11.69 5.24
CA SER A 79 -3.11 -12.19 4.13
C SER A 79 -1.86 -11.36 3.88
N LEU A 80 -1.85 -10.06 4.20
CA LEU A 80 -0.64 -9.23 4.19
C LEU A 80 0.37 -9.76 5.20
N VAL A 81 -0.05 -9.98 6.44
CA VAL A 81 0.81 -10.47 7.52
C VAL A 81 1.34 -11.86 7.18
N ASP A 82 0.47 -12.78 6.74
CA ASP A 82 0.87 -14.12 6.31
C ASP A 82 1.92 -14.07 5.19
N ARG A 83 1.73 -13.19 4.22
CA ARG A 83 2.67 -13.01 3.10
C ARG A 83 4.03 -12.49 3.54
N ILE A 84 4.09 -11.63 4.55
CA ILE A 84 5.33 -11.11 5.11
C ILE A 84 6.04 -12.19 5.93
N VAL A 85 5.30 -12.94 6.74
CA VAL A 85 5.85 -13.98 7.64
C VAL A 85 6.27 -15.23 6.88
N ALA A 86 5.55 -15.63 5.83
CA ALA A 86 5.85 -16.84 5.05
C ALA A 86 7.08 -16.71 4.14
N GLY A 87 7.58 -15.50 3.91
CA GLY A 87 8.74 -15.26 3.06
C GLY A 87 10.06 -15.61 3.76
N GLU A 88 10.73 -16.68 3.33
CA GLU A 88 12.09 -17.01 3.74
C GLU A 88 13.07 -16.97 2.54
N GLY A 89 14.33 -16.63 2.77
CA GLY A 89 15.39 -16.66 1.75
C GLY A 89 15.17 -15.66 0.60
N GLU A 90 15.13 -16.13 -0.65
CA GLU A 90 14.93 -15.29 -1.83
C GLU A 90 13.53 -14.66 -1.91
N GLY A 91 12.57 -15.13 -1.10
CA GLY A 91 11.20 -14.60 -1.02
C GLY A 91 10.93 -13.71 0.19
N GLU A 92 11.94 -13.43 1.02
CA GLU A 92 11.81 -12.61 2.23
C GLU A 92 11.42 -11.16 1.91
N ILE A 93 10.36 -10.65 2.54
CA ILE A 93 10.05 -9.21 2.49
C ILE A 93 10.91 -8.49 3.53
N ARG A 94 11.67 -7.49 3.08
CA ARG A 94 12.57 -6.68 3.91
C ARG A 94 12.02 -5.30 4.21
N GLU A 95 11.22 -4.75 3.30
CA GLU A 95 10.56 -3.46 3.48
C GLU A 95 9.09 -3.52 3.10
N VAL A 96 8.26 -2.91 3.94
CA VAL A 96 6.83 -2.67 3.70
C VAL A 96 6.62 -1.17 3.69
N ILE A 97 6.16 -0.66 2.55
CA ILE A 97 5.83 0.74 2.35
C ILE A 97 4.30 0.86 2.42
N ILE A 98 3.79 1.47 3.48
CA ILE A 98 2.35 1.73 3.65
C ILE A 98 2.00 2.99 2.84
N ALA A 99 1.26 2.78 1.76
CA ALA A 99 0.84 3.76 0.78
C ALA A 99 -0.69 3.92 0.77
N VAL A 100 -1.25 4.11 1.96
CA VAL A 100 -2.66 4.46 2.16
C VAL A 100 -2.84 5.98 2.17
N ASN A 101 -4.06 6.43 1.91
CA ASN A 101 -4.42 7.84 1.84
C ASN A 101 -4.19 8.55 3.18
N ALA A 102 -3.93 9.85 3.13
CA ALA A 102 -3.70 10.69 4.31
C ALA A 102 -5.00 11.09 5.03
N THR A 103 -6.02 10.23 4.99
CA THR A 103 -7.31 10.39 5.70
C THR A 103 -7.21 9.84 7.12
N VAL A 104 -8.22 10.10 7.97
CA VAL A 104 -8.24 9.58 9.34
C VAL A 104 -8.30 8.05 9.35
N GLU A 105 -9.13 7.48 8.48
CA GLU A 105 -9.29 6.03 8.29
C GLU A 105 -8.00 5.41 7.74
N GLY A 106 -7.38 6.04 6.74
CA GLY A 106 -6.09 5.62 6.19
C GLY A 106 -4.99 5.62 7.25
N GLN A 107 -4.86 6.69 8.04
CA GLN A 107 -3.86 6.74 9.13
C GLN A 107 -4.14 5.70 10.22
N THR A 108 -5.41 5.48 10.57
CA THR A 108 -5.80 4.44 11.54
C THR A 108 -5.41 3.05 11.03
N THR A 109 -5.68 2.78 9.75
CA THR A 109 -5.31 1.53 9.08
C THR A 109 -3.80 1.35 9.02
N ALA A 110 -3.05 2.40 8.67
CA ALA A 110 -1.59 2.37 8.65
C ALA A 110 -0.99 2.04 10.02
N HIS A 111 -1.50 2.67 11.09
CA HIS A 111 -1.07 2.39 12.44
C HIS A 111 -1.37 0.95 12.85
N TYR A 112 -2.58 0.46 12.55
CA TYR A 112 -2.95 -0.93 12.83
C TYR A 112 -2.02 -1.93 12.13
N ILE A 113 -1.72 -1.72 10.86
CA ILE A 113 -0.78 -2.57 10.10
C ILE A 113 0.62 -2.51 10.71
N ALA A 114 1.11 -1.32 11.05
CA ALA A 114 2.43 -1.18 11.68
C ALA A 114 2.52 -1.94 13.01
N ASP A 115 1.46 -1.91 13.83
CA ASP A 115 1.39 -2.65 15.09
C ASP A 115 1.38 -4.18 14.87
N GLN A 116 0.65 -4.66 13.85
CA GLN A 116 0.68 -6.10 13.49
C GLN A 116 2.07 -6.55 13.04
N LEU A 117 2.86 -5.67 12.44
CA LEU A 117 4.21 -5.96 11.94
C LEU A 117 5.32 -5.72 12.95
N ALA A 118 5.03 -5.14 14.12
CA ALA A 118 6.03 -4.74 15.12
C ALA A 118 6.87 -5.91 15.68
N GLY A 119 6.35 -7.14 15.63
CA GLY A 119 7.08 -8.35 16.04
C GLY A 119 7.93 -9.00 14.93
N THR A 120 7.92 -8.46 13.73
CA THR A 120 8.68 -8.97 12.58
C THR A 120 9.99 -8.20 12.39
N ASN A 121 10.91 -8.73 11.59
CA ASN A 121 12.17 -8.04 11.25
C ASN A 121 12.02 -7.11 10.03
N VAL A 122 10.79 -6.86 9.55
CA VAL A 122 10.56 -6.05 8.36
C VAL A 122 10.69 -4.57 8.68
N LYS A 123 11.33 -3.82 7.79
CA LYS A 123 11.32 -2.36 7.86
C LYS A 123 9.96 -1.86 7.41
N VAL A 124 9.25 -1.14 8.29
CA VAL A 124 7.98 -0.49 7.92
C VAL A 124 8.23 1.00 7.67
N SER A 125 7.81 1.49 6.51
CA SER A 125 7.83 2.90 6.14
C SER A 125 6.47 3.33 5.60
N ARG A 126 6.25 4.64 5.46
CA ARG A 126 5.01 5.21 4.94
C ARG A 126 5.31 6.31 3.94
N LEU A 127 4.34 6.63 3.09
CA LEU A 127 4.45 7.78 2.19
C LEU A 127 4.75 9.08 2.95
N ALA A 128 5.58 9.92 2.35
CA ALA A 128 5.83 11.24 2.88
C ALA A 128 4.56 12.10 2.81
N HIS A 129 4.29 12.85 3.87
CA HIS A 129 3.29 13.91 3.83
C HIS A 129 3.97 15.23 3.53
N GLY A 130 3.37 16.04 2.66
CA GLY A 130 3.92 17.35 2.38
C GLY A 130 3.26 18.06 1.21
N VAL A 131 3.96 19.09 0.74
CA VAL A 131 3.54 19.95 -0.36
C VAL A 131 3.77 19.24 -1.70
N PRO A 132 2.76 19.17 -2.60
CA PRO A 132 2.96 18.58 -3.91
C PRO A 132 3.92 19.42 -4.76
N VAL A 133 4.69 18.76 -5.64
CA VAL A 133 5.56 19.44 -6.59
C VAL A 133 4.71 20.31 -7.52
N GLY A 134 5.07 21.60 -7.62
CA GLY A 134 4.30 22.59 -8.38
C GLY A 134 3.12 23.19 -7.62
N GLY A 135 2.90 22.80 -6.36
CA GLY A 135 1.95 23.46 -5.47
C GLY A 135 2.49 24.78 -4.91
N GLU A 136 1.62 25.75 -4.76
CA GLU A 136 1.91 27.04 -4.13
C GLU A 136 1.43 27.04 -2.67
N LEU A 137 2.25 27.54 -1.73
CA LEU A 137 1.97 27.44 -0.29
C LEU A 137 0.67 28.13 0.13
N ASP A 138 0.34 29.27 -0.49
CA ASP A 138 -0.84 30.07 -0.16
C ASP A 138 -2.17 29.39 -0.59
N TYR A 139 -2.09 28.30 -1.35
CA TYR A 139 -3.24 27.52 -1.82
C TYR A 139 -3.42 26.18 -1.09
N LEU A 140 -2.62 25.91 -0.07
CA LEU A 140 -2.68 24.67 0.71
C LEU A 140 -3.39 24.88 2.04
N ASP A 141 -4.06 23.82 2.52
CA ASP A 141 -4.68 23.83 3.83
C ASP A 141 -3.64 23.80 4.96
N GLU A 142 -4.05 24.28 6.14
CA GLU A 142 -3.20 24.35 7.33
C GLU A 142 -2.66 22.98 7.76
N GLY A 143 -3.43 21.91 7.51
CA GLY A 143 -3.05 20.53 7.82
C GLY A 143 -1.89 20.06 6.96
N THR A 144 -1.97 20.27 5.65
CA THR A 144 -0.88 19.97 4.70
C THR A 144 0.40 20.74 5.05
N LEU A 145 0.30 22.04 5.32
CA LEU A 145 1.46 22.87 5.71
C LEU A 145 2.09 22.39 7.01
N SER A 146 1.27 22.09 8.02
CA SER A 146 1.72 21.56 9.30
C SER A 146 2.41 20.20 9.15
N ALA A 147 1.85 19.31 8.33
CA ALA A 147 2.43 18.01 8.04
C ALA A 147 3.78 18.14 7.33
N ALA A 148 3.89 19.03 6.33
CA ALA A 148 5.12 19.30 5.58
C ALA A 148 6.26 19.79 6.48
N ILE A 149 5.98 20.70 7.43
CA ILE A 149 7.00 21.21 8.35
C ILE A 149 7.50 20.11 9.32
N ARG A 150 6.60 19.23 9.75
CA ARG A 150 6.94 18.08 10.61
C ARG A 150 7.76 17.03 9.86
N SER A 151 7.54 16.86 8.57
CA SER A 151 8.23 15.88 7.71
C SER A 151 9.48 16.43 7.01
N ARG A 152 9.92 17.66 7.31
CA ARG A 152 11.09 18.28 6.68
C ARG A 152 12.34 17.38 6.76
N SER A 153 13.09 17.29 5.67
CA SER A 153 14.36 16.57 5.58
C SER A 153 15.54 17.54 5.53
N ILE A 154 16.73 17.03 5.83
CA ILE A 154 18.00 17.75 5.67
C ILE A 154 18.47 17.55 4.22
N PHE A 155 19.14 18.56 3.66
CA PHE A 155 19.82 18.49 2.36
C PHE A 155 21.13 17.71 2.44
#